data_AF-A9L0M3-F1
#
_entry.id   AF-A9L0M3-F1
#
_cell.length_a   1.000
_cell.length_b   1.000
_cell.length_c   1.000
_cell.angle_alpha   90.00
_cell.angle_beta   90.00
_cell.angle_gamma   90.00
#
_symmetry.space_group_name_H-M   'P 1'
#
loop_
_entity.id
_entity.type
_entity.pdbx_description
1 polymer ?
#
loop_
_entity_poly.entity_id
_entity_poly.type
_entity_poly.pdbx_seq_one_letter_code
_entity_poly.pdbx_strand_id
1 'polypeptide(L)'
;MASETRGRRSKVDLLPDPIRKKLDAGLRNGSIQQIDLLDEINALIKAAGLPEEQQLSRAGINRYATKMEAVGKSLREMREITQVWTAELGDKPTGEVTKLILEMARSQLFKALLNQDETGEGADVGMIKDAMLAVQRLESAAMASHKREKEIRTAFAAEAANAAEKVAKTAGLTSDAVALLKREILGIA
;
A
#
# COMPACT_ATOMS: atom_id res chain seq x y z
N MET A 1 3.61 33.18 3.41
CA MET A 1 3.89 31.73 3.42
C MET A 1 5.06 31.48 4.36
N ALA A 2 4.80 30.87 5.52
CA ALA A 2 5.87 30.51 6.44
C ALA A 2 6.63 29.33 5.84
N SER A 3 7.93 29.47 5.59
CA SER A 3 8.77 28.35 5.17
C SER A 3 8.76 27.33 6.30
N GLU A 4 8.14 26.17 6.07
CA GLU A 4 8.23 25.02 6.94
C GLU A 4 9.69 24.55 6.91
N THR A 5 10.53 25.15 7.76
CA THR A 5 11.88 24.65 7.98
C THR A 5 11.71 23.26 8.57
N ARG A 6 12.47 22.28 8.03
CA ARG A 6 12.53 20.94 8.60
C ARG A 6 13.02 21.11 10.04
N GLY A 7 12.09 21.18 10.99
CA GLY A 7 12.37 21.48 12.38
C GLY A 7 13.51 20.61 12.88
N ARG A 8 14.34 21.14 13.80
CA ARG A 8 15.49 20.44 14.37
C ARG A 8 15.13 18.97 14.63
N ARG A 9 15.85 18.04 13.98
CA ARG A 9 15.61 16.60 14.10
C ARG A 9 15.50 16.23 15.58
N SER A 10 14.50 15.43 15.93
CA SER A 10 14.31 15.04 17.32
C SER A 10 15.47 14.16 17.80
N LYS A 11 15.73 14.11 19.11
CA LYS A 11 16.76 13.21 19.65
C LYS A 11 16.52 11.75 19.26
N VAL A 12 15.24 11.34 19.19
CA VAL A 12 14.84 10.00 18.70
C VAL A 12 15.27 9.78 17.26
N ASP A 13 15.13 10.80 16.39
CA ASP A 13 15.54 10.73 14.98
C ASP A 13 17.07 10.68 14.78
N LEU A 14 17.84 10.93 15.83
CA LEU A 14 19.30 10.92 15.84
C LEU A 14 19.88 9.67 16.50
N LEU A 15 19.05 8.81 17.12
CA LEU A 15 19.50 7.56 17.71
C LEU A 15 20.03 6.59 16.64
N PRO A 16 21.09 5.83 16.94
CA PRO A 16 21.50 4.69 16.10
C PRO A 16 20.36 3.70 15.88
N ASP A 17 20.33 3.11 14.69
CA ASP A 17 19.26 2.19 14.26
C ASP A 17 18.97 1.05 15.25
N PRO A 18 19.96 0.39 15.89
CA PRO A 18 19.66 -0.68 16.85
C PRO A 18 18.87 -0.19 18.06
N ILE A 19 19.21 1.00 18.59
CA ILE A 19 18.54 1.59 19.75
C ILE A 19 17.15 2.07 19.36
N ARG A 20 17.03 2.71 18.20
CA ARG A 20 15.74 3.17 17.67
C ARG A 20 14.77 2.02 17.43
N LYS A 21 15.22 0.92 16.79
CA LYS A 21 14.38 -0.27 16.57
C LYS A 21 13.88 -0.86 17.89
N LYS A 22 14.70 -0.84 18.94
CA LYS A 22 14.29 -1.30 20.27
C LYS A 22 13.24 -0.38 20.91
N LEU A 23 13.41 0.93 20.78
CA LEU A 23 12.39 1.91 21.18
C LEU A 23 11.06 1.67 20.44
N ASP A 24 11.12 1.52 19.11
CA ASP A 24 9.94 1.31 18.26
C ASP A 24 9.21 0.01 18.63
N ALA A 25 9.96 -1.07 18.89
CA ALA A 25 9.41 -2.34 19.31
C ALA A 25 8.75 -2.26 20.70
N GLY A 26 9.39 -1.58 21.65
CA GLY A 26 8.85 -1.36 22.99
C GLY A 26 7.55 -0.56 22.96
N LEU A 27 7.51 0.53 22.21
CA LEU A 27 6.32 1.36 22.04
C LEU A 27 5.17 0.63 21.33
N ARG A 28 5.48 -0.25 20.38
CA ARG A 28 4.47 -1.04 19.66
C ARG A 28 3.90 -2.18 20.51
N ASN A 29 4.74 -2.85 21.30
CA ASN A 29 4.32 -3.97 22.14
C ASN A 29 3.43 -3.49 23.29
N GLY A 30 3.80 -2.36 23.92
CA GLY A 30 3.02 -1.79 25.03
C GLY A 30 3.02 -2.62 26.31
N SER A 31 3.86 -3.66 26.40
CA SER A 31 3.93 -4.58 27.55
C SER A 31 4.68 -4.02 28.76
N ILE A 32 5.40 -2.91 28.59
CA ILE A 32 6.16 -2.23 29.65
C ILE A 32 5.74 -0.77 29.74
N GLN A 33 5.87 -0.18 30.93
CA GLN A 33 5.53 1.24 31.08
C GLN A 33 6.53 2.10 30.30
N GLN A 34 6.05 3.25 29.80
CA GLN A 34 6.87 4.17 29.01
C GLN A 34 8.07 4.73 29.81
N ILE A 35 7.94 4.81 31.13
CA ILE A 35 9.03 5.20 32.04
C ILE A 35 10.14 4.14 32.08
N ASP A 36 9.77 2.86 32.18
CA ASP A 36 10.74 1.75 32.21
C ASP A 36 11.43 1.63 30.84
N LEU A 37 10.68 1.80 29.75
CA LEU A 37 11.23 1.85 28.39
C LEU A 37 12.20 3.02 28.22
N LEU A 38 11.89 4.19 28.79
CA LEU A 38 12.79 5.35 28.74
C LEU A 38 14.12 5.04 29.43
N ASP A 39 14.07 4.42 30.61
CA ASP A 39 15.26 4.08 31.39
C ASP A 39 16.10 3.04 30.66
N GLU A 40 15.47 2.00 30.07
CA GLU A 40 16.16 0.99 29.27
C GLU A 40 16.85 1.60 28.04
N ILE A 41 16.16 2.50 27.32
CA ILE A 41 16.74 3.15 26.14
C ILE A 41 17.89 4.09 26.53
N ASN A 42 17.76 4.85 27.61
CA ASN A 42 18.84 5.71 28.09
C ASN A 42 20.05 4.90 28.60
N ALA A 43 19.84 3.73 29.19
CA ALA A 43 20.91 2.81 29.55
C ALA A 43 21.66 2.30 28.30
N LEU A 44 20.95 1.98 27.22
CA LEU A 44 21.56 1.59 25.95
C LEU A 44 22.32 2.73 25.28
N ILE A 45 21.80 3.96 25.33
CA ILE A 45 22.48 5.16 24.82
C ILE A 45 23.81 5.35 25.56
N LYS A 46 23.81 5.19 26.88
CA LYS A 46 25.03 5.28 27.71
C LYS A 46 26.00 4.13 27.40
N ALA A 47 25.52 2.90 27.31
CA ALA A 47 26.35 1.73 26.98
C ALA A 47 26.98 1.83 25.58
N ALA A 48 26.31 2.50 24.64
CA ALA A 48 26.82 2.78 23.31
C ALA A 48 27.84 3.94 23.26
N GLY A 49 28.16 4.58 24.40
CA GLY A 49 29.12 5.67 24.48
C GLY A 49 28.63 6.98 23.84
N LEU A 50 27.31 7.14 23.66
CA LEU A 50 26.74 8.36 23.08
C LEU A 50 26.76 9.52 24.09
N PRO A 51 26.87 10.78 23.64
CA PRO A 51 26.82 11.95 24.52
C PRO A 51 25.53 11.98 25.35
N GLU A 52 25.62 12.49 26.59
CA GLU A 52 24.44 12.64 27.48
C GLU A 52 23.34 13.49 26.83
N GLU A 53 23.69 14.44 25.97
CA GLU A 53 22.75 15.24 25.20
C GLU A 53 21.84 14.40 24.30
N GLN A 54 22.22 13.18 23.92
CA GLN A 54 21.39 12.27 23.13
C GLN A 54 20.41 11.46 23.98
N GLN A 55 20.54 11.49 25.31
CA GLN A 55 19.55 10.86 26.18
C GLN A 55 18.17 11.46 25.94
N LEU A 56 17.19 10.57 25.90
CA LEU A 56 15.81 10.91 25.71
C LEU A 56 15.23 11.47 27.00
N SER A 57 14.27 12.39 26.85
CA SER A 57 13.46 12.86 27.96
C SER A 57 12.07 12.24 27.90
N ARG A 58 11.34 12.28 29.02
CA ARG A 58 9.94 11.86 29.12
C ARG A 58 9.05 12.53 28.07
N ALA A 59 9.21 13.85 27.89
CA ALA A 59 8.47 14.59 26.88
C ALA A 59 8.85 14.19 25.44
N GLY A 60 10.13 13.83 25.21
CA GLY A 60 10.61 13.36 23.90
C GLY A 60 10.00 12.01 23.51
N ILE A 61 10.02 11.03 24.41
CA ILE A 61 9.43 9.72 24.17
C ILE A 61 7.90 9.81 24.06
N ASN A 62 7.24 10.67 24.84
CA ASN A 62 5.79 10.87 24.77
C ASN A 62 5.35 11.41 23.40
N ARG A 63 5.99 12.49 22.91
CA ARG A 63 5.70 13.02 21.56
C ARG A 63 5.92 11.98 20.47
N TYR A 64 6.99 11.18 20.60
CA TYR A 64 7.29 10.13 19.63
C TYR A 64 6.25 9.00 19.66
N ALA A 65 5.86 8.55 20.85
CA ALA A 65 4.81 7.55 21.04
C ALA A 65 3.46 8.02 20.49
N THR A 66 3.07 9.27 20.74
CA THR A 66 1.84 9.86 20.20
C THR A 66 1.86 9.87 18.66
N LYS A 67 3.00 10.23 18.05
CA LYS A 67 3.16 10.18 16.59
C LYS A 67 3.06 8.74 16.06
N MET A 68 3.70 7.78 16.72
CA MET A 68 3.61 6.37 16.35
C MET A 68 2.18 5.84 16.46
N GLU A 69 1.45 6.22 17.51
CA GLU A 69 0.08 5.78 17.72
C GLU A 69 -0.87 6.35 16.67
N ALA A 70 -0.70 7.62 16.26
CA ALA A 70 -1.48 8.20 15.16
C ALA A 70 -1.28 7.42 13.84
N VAL A 71 -0.04 7.06 13.52
CA VAL A 71 0.27 6.24 12.34
C VAL A 71 -0.28 4.81 12.51
N GLY A 72 -0.14 4.23 13.70
CA GLY A 72 -0.63 2.89 14.02
C GLY A 72 -2.14 2.77 13.92
N LYS A 73 -2.88 3.78 14.39
CA LYS A 73 -4.34 3.89 14.27
C LYS A 73 -4.76 3.89 12.80
N SER A 74 -4.17 4.77 11.99
CA SER A 74 -4.46 4.83 10.55
C SER A 74 -4.17 3.50 9.83
N LEU A 75 -3.10 2.79 10.20
CA LEU A 75 -2.79 1.47 9.65
C LEU A 75 -3.80 0.38 10.05
N ARG A 76 -4.35 0.42 11.27
CA ARG A 76 -5.40 -0.51 11.71
C ARG A 76 -6.70 -0.25 10.94
N GLU A 77 -7.10 1.02 10.84
CA GLU A 77 -8.26 1.44 10.05
C GLU A 77 -8.13 1.01 8.58
N MET A 78 -6.97 1.24 7.96
CA MET A 78 -6.70 0.77 6.59
C MET A 78 -6.81 -0.75 6.45
N ARG A 79 -6.36 -1.53 7.45
CA ARG A 79 -6.48 -3.00 7.42
C ARG A 79 -7.91 -3.45 7.57
N GLU A 80 -8.68 -2.85 8.46
CA GLU A 80 -10.12 -3.15 8.63
C GLU A 80 -10.87 -2.85 7.34
N ILE A 81 -10.62 -1.68 6.74
CA ILE A 81 -11.13 -1.29 5.44
C ILE A 81 -10.74 -2.34 4.40
N THR A 82 -9.46 -2.71 4.29
CA THR A 82 -8.97 -3.72 3.32
C THR A 82 -9.62 -5.09 3.54
N GLN A 83 -9.86 -5.51 4.78
CA GLN A 83 -10.51 -6.78 5.10
C GLN A 83 -11.98 -6.77 4.68
N VAL A 84 -12.71 -5.70 4.97
CA VAL A 84 -14.09 -5.51 4.51
C VAL A 84 -14.14 -5.54 2.98
N TRP A 85 -13.25 -4.82 2.30
CA TRP A 85 -13.17 -4.84 0.84
C TRP A 85 -12.81 -6.20 0.28
N THR A 86 -11.90 -6.93 0.92
CA THR A 86 -11.49 -8.27 0.49
C THR A 86 -12.64 -9.28 0.67
N ALA A 87 -13.43 -9.14 1.73
CA ALA A 87 -14.62 -9.97 1.96
C ALA A 87 -15.74 -9.67 0.96
N GLU A 88 -16.00 -8.39 0.67
CA GLU A 88 -17.06 -7.94 -0.26
C GLU A 88 -16.68 -8.16 -1.74
N LEU A 89 -15.39 -8.18 -2.06
CA LEU A 89 -14.89 -8.16 -3.44
C LEU A 89 -14.01 -9.36 -3.81
N GLY A 90 -13.78 -10.30 -2.87
CA GLY A 90 -12.81 -11.39 -3.02
C GLY A 90 -13.03 -12.32 -4.21
N ASP A 91 -14.29 -12.48 -4.65
CA ASP A 91 -14.63 -13.31 -5.81
C ASP A 91 -14.67 -12.53 -7.14
N LYS A 92 -14.45 -11.20 -7.11
CA LYS A 92 -14.49 -10.38 -8.31
C LYS A 92 -13.11 -10.34 -8.98
N PRO A 93 -13.04 -10.38 -10.33
CA PRO A 93 -11.80 -10.13 -11.05
C PRO A 93 -11.13 -8.85 -10.55
N THR A 94 -9.80 -8.85 -10.37
CA THR A 94 -9.03 -7.72 -9.80
C THR A 94 -9.32 -6.38 -10.49
N GLY A 95 -9.75 -6.42 -11.74
CA GLY A 95 -10.21 -5.24 -12.48
C GLY A 95 -11.52 -4.63 -12.02
N GLU A 96 -12.50 -5.46 -11.65
CA GLU A 96 -13.79 -4.99 -11.13
C GLU A 96 -13.63 -4.34 -9.76
N VAL A 97 -12.74 -4.89 -8.92
CA VAL A 97 -12.34 -4.32 -7.62
C VAL A 97 -11.73 -2.92 -7.81
N THR A 98 -10.78 -2.81 -8.74
CA THR A 98 -10.09 -1.54 -9.01
C THR A 98 -11.05 -0.47 -9.54
N LYS A 99 -11.98 -0.86 -10.43
CA LYS A 99 -13.03 0.04 -10.93
C LYS A 99 -13.96 0.54 -9.81
N LEU A 100 -14.33 -0.34 -8.88
CA LEU A 100 -15.21 0.06 -7.77
C LEU A 100 -14.52 1.05 -6.81
N ILE A 101 -13.27 0.80 -6.45
CA ILE A 101 -12.47 1.72 -5.60
C ILE A 101 -12.38 3.10 -6.26
N LEU A 102 -12.17 3.14 -7.57
CA LEU A 102 -12.08 4.36 -8.35
C LEU A 102 -13.41 5.14 -8.37
N GLU A 103 -14.53 4.46 -8.60
CA GLU A 103 -15.86 5.08 -8.56
C GLU A 103 -16.20 5.62 -7.18
N MET A 104 -15.79 4.91 -6.13
CA MET A 104 -15.96 5.39 -4.76
C MET A 104 -15.08 6.60 -4.44
N ALA A 105 -13.82 6.60 -4.88
CA ALA A 105 -12.93 7.75 -4.74
C ALA A 105 -13.49 8.99 -5.47
N ARG A 106 -14.05 8.81 -6.68
CA ARG A 106 -14.76 9.87 -7.41
C ARG A 106 -15.97 10.38 -6.63
N SER A 107 -16.78 9.48 -6.07
CA SER A 107 -17.96 9.85 -5.26
C SER A 107 -17.57 10.64 -4.00
N GLN A 108 -16.52 10.23 -3.30
CA GLN A 108 -16.03 10.93 -2.12
C GLN A 108 -15.45 12.31 -2.48
N LEU A 109 -14.69 12.41 -3.57
CA LEU A 109 -14.22 13.71 -4.06
C LEU A 109 -15.39 14.62 -4.44
N PHE A 110 -16.40 14.10 -5.13
CA PHE A 110 -17.61 14.85 -5.46
C PHE A 110 -18.36 15.34 -4.21
N LYS A 111 -18.49 14.50 -3.18
CA LYS A 111 -19.07 14.90 -1.89
C LYS A 111 -18.23 15.97 -1.20
N ALA A 112 -16.90 15.85 -1.21
CA ALA A 112 -16.02 16.86 -0.65
C ALA A 112 -16.16 18.22 -1.37
N LEU A 113 -16.31 18.20 -2.71
CA LEU A 113 -16.59 19.39 -3.51
C LEU A 113 -17.93 20.03 -3.14
N LEU A 114 -19.00 19.24 -3.00
CA LEU A 114 -20.33 19.74 -2.63
C LEU A 114 -20.38 20.29 -1.20
N ASN A 115 -19.73 19.61 -0.24
CA ASN A 115 -19.75 19.99 1.17
C ASN A 115 -18.90 21.24 1.47
N GLN A 116 -17.99 21.64 0.57
CA GLN A 116 -17.20 22.86 0.74
C GLN A 116 -17.99 24.13 0.41
N ASP A 117 -18.98 24.06 -0.50
CA ASP A 117 -19.90 25.18 -0.77
C ASP A 117 -20.75 25.54 0.46
N GLU A 118 -20.99 24.61 1.39
CA GLU A 118 -21.75 24.86 2.63
C GLU A 118 -20.92 25.53 3.75
N THR A 119 -19.58 25.46 3.69
CA THR A 119 -18.67 25.99 4.72
C THR A 119 -18.04 27.34 4.39
N GLY A 120 -18.24 27.87 3.17
CA GLY A 120 -17.78 29.19 2.74
C GLY A 120 -16.28 29.31 2.39
N GLU A 121 -15.48 28.28 2.64
CA GLU A 121 -14.13 28.13 2.09
C GLU A 121 -14.20 27.25 0.84
N GLY A 122 -14.21 27.89 -0.33
CA GLY A 122 -14.22 27.19 -1.61
C GLY A 122 -13.06 26.20 -1.72
N ALA A 123 -13.32 25.06 -2.35
CA ALA A 123 -12.34 24.03 -2.59
C ALA A 123 -11.07 24.59 -3.26
N ASP A 124 -9.90 24.31 -2.68
CA ASP A 124 -8.63 24.67 -3.33
C ASP A 124 -8.53 23.93 -4.66
N VAL A 125 -8.62 24.70 -5.76
CA VAL A 125 -8.52 24.21 -7.13
C VAL A 125 -7.24 23.40 -7.33
N GLY A 126 -6.17 23.70 -6.59
CA GLY A 126 -4.95 22.90 -6.55
C GLY A 126 -5.16 21.49 -6.00
N MET A 127 -5.88 21.37 -4.88
CA MET A 127 -6.16 20.08 -4.24
C MET A 127 -7.08 19.20 -5.10
N ILE A 128 -8.08 19.79 -5.76
CA ILE A 128 -8.94 19.06 -6.71
C ILE A 128 -8.11 18.54 -7.89
N LYS A 129 -7.28 19.40 -8.46
CA LYS A 129 -6.39 19.02 -9.57
C LYS A 129 -5.46 17.88 -9.17
N ASP A 130 -4.86 17.93 -8.00
CA ASP A 130 -3.95 16.88 -7.52
C ASP A 130 -4.68 15.56 -7.25
N ALA A 131 -5.90 15.62 -6.71
CA ALA A 131 -6.76 14.45 -6.56
C ALA A 131 -7.12 13.83 -7.92
N MET A 132 -7.49 14.65 -8.92
CA MET A 132 -7.79 14.18 -10.27
C MET A 132 -6.58 13.57 -10.97
N LEU A 133 -5.40 14.16 -10.79
CA LEU A 133 -4.15 13.59 -11.29
C LEU A 133 -3.80 12.26 -10.61
N ALA A 134 -4.07 12.13 -9.31
CA ALA A 134 -3.87 10.87 -8.59
C ALA A 134 -4.82 9.77 -9.11
N VAL A 135 -6.10 10.11 -9.31
CA VAL A 135 -7.12 9.23 -9.92
C VAL A 135 -6.69 8.81 -11.33
N GLN A 136 -6.28 9.75 -12.18
CA GLN A 136 -5.81 9.46 -13.55
C GLN A 136 -4.58 8.52 -13.57
N ARG A 137 -3.65 8.70 -12.63
CA ARG A 137 -2.46 7.83 -12.50
C ARG A 137 -2.84 6.42 -12.06
N LEU A 138 -3.77 6.30 -11.11
CA LEU A 138 -4.29 5.01 -10.66
C LEU A 138 -4.99 4.27 -11.81
N GLU A 139 -5.82 4.96 -12.59
CA GLU A 139 -6.45 4.41 -13.80
C GLU A 139 -5.43 3.92 -14.83
N SER A 140 -4.40 4.74 -15.09
CA SER A 140 -3.34 4.39 -16.04
C SER A 140 -2.56 3.15 -15.60
N ALA A 141 -2.27 3.04 -14.30
CA ALA A 141 -1.60 1.88 -13.72
C ALA A 141 -2.47 0.61 -13.80
N ALA A 142 -3.77 0.74 -13.51
CA ALA A 142 -4.73 -0.36 -13.63
C ALA A 142 -4.84 -0.87 -15.08
N MET A 143 -4.94 0.06 -16.05
CA MET A 143 -4.96 -0.28 -17.48
C MET A 143 -3.69 -0.98 -17.94
N ALA A 144 -2.51 -0.50 -17.50
CA ALA A 144 -1.25 -1.15 -17.80
C ALA A 144 -1.16 -2.56 -17.19
N SER A 145 -1.70 -2.75 -15.97
CA SER A 145 -1.78 -4.06 -15.32
C SER A 145 -2.67 -5.03 -16.11
N HIS A 146 -3.87 -4.60 -16.51
CA HIS A 146 -4.78 -5.41 -17.33
C HIS A 146 -4.20 -5.78 -18.69
N LYS A 147 -3.55 -4.83 -19.35
CA LYS A 147 -2.86 -5.10 -20.62
C LYS A 147 -1.80 -6.19 -20.43
N ARG A 148 -0.97 -6.07 -19.39
CA ARG A 148 0.06 -7.06 -19.06
C ARG A 148 -0.54 -8.43 -18.73
N GLU A 149 -1.61 -8.49 -17.95
CA GLU A 149 -2.29 -9.75 -17.61
C GLU A 149 -2.84 -10.43 -18.88
N LYS A 150 -3.47 -9.66 -19.78
CA LYS A 150 -3.95 -10.17 -21.06
C LYS A 150 -2.81 -10.71 -21.90
N GLU A 151 -1.71 -9.95 -22.01
CA GLU A 151 -0.51 -10.38 -22.74
C GLU A 151 0.07 -11.68 -22.16
N ILE A 152 0.16 -11.81 -20.83
CA ILE A 152 0.61 -13.04 -20.16
C ILE A 152 -0.32 -14.21 -20.47
N ARG A 153 -1.65 -14.03 -20.35
CA ARG A 153 -2.63 -15.09 -20.68
C ARG A 153 -2.55 -15.51 -22.14
N THR A 154 -2.43 -14.57 -23.07
CA THR A 154 -2.28 -14.88 -24.50
C THR A 154 -0.98 -15.61 -24.79
N ALA A 155 0.14 -15.17 -24.21
CA ALA A 155 1.43 -15.84 -24.35
C ALA A 155 1.37 -17.27 -23.79
N PHE A 156 0.80 -17.44 -22.59
CA PHE A 156 0.63 -18.76 -21.97
C PHE A 156 -0.28 -19.68 -22.80
N ALA A 157 -1.40 -19.17 -23.32
CA ALA A 157 -2.29 -19.95 -24.17
C ALA A 157 -1.60 -20.39 -25.48
N ALA A 158 -0.78 -19.52 -26.08
CA ALA A 158 0.02 -19.85 -27.26
C ALA A 158 1.11 -20.90 -26.95
N GLU A 159 1.81 -20.77 -25.83
CA GLU A 159 2.78 -21.77 -25.36
C GLU A 159 2.11 -23.12 -25.10
N ALA A 160 0.97 -23.13 -24.41
CA ALA A 160 0.18 -24.32 -24.14
C ALA A 160 -0.32 -24.98 -25.44
N ALA A 161 -0.80 -24.19 -26.41
CA ALA A 161 -1.21 -24.70 -27.72
C ALA A 161 -0.05 -25.37 -28.47
N ASN A 162 1.13 -24.76 -28.45
CA ASN A 162 2.32 -25.30 -29.11
C ASN A 162 2.81 -26.58 -28.42
N ALA A 163 2.76 -26.63 -27.09
CA ALA A 163 3.09 -27.83 -26.33
C ALA A 163 2.09 -28.97 -26.61
N ALA A 164 0.79 -28.67 -26.58
CA ALA A 164 -0.27 -29.63 -26.89
C ALA A 164 -0.15 -30.20 -28.30
N GLU A 165 0.19 -29.37 -29.30
CA GLU A 165 0.44 -29.84 -30.67
C GLU A 165 1.62 -30.82 -30.76
N LYS A 166 2.73 -30.53 -30.07
CA LYS A 166 3.90 -31.43 -30.04
C LYS A 166 3.55 -32.77 -29.41
N VAL A 167 2.84 -32.76 -28.27
CA VAL A 167 2.40 -33.97 -27.58
C VAL A 167 1.43 -34.76 -28.46
N ALA A 168 0.44 -34.10 -29.06
CA ALA A 168 -0.57 -34.76 -29.87
C ALA A 168 0.01 -35.38 -31.16
N LYS A 169 0.95 -34.69 -31.83
CA LYS A 169 1.71 -35.26 -32.95
C LYS A 169 2.52 -36.49 -32.53
N THR A 170 3.16 -36.44 -31.36
CA THR A 170 3.92 -37.57 -30.81
C THR A 170 3.00 -38.75 -30.45
N ALA A 171 1.78 -38.46 -29.99
CA ALA A 171 0.75 -39.46 -29.68
C ALA A 171 0.00 -39.97 -30.92
N GLY A 172 0.35 -39.51 -32.13
CA GLY A 172 -0.25 -39.99 -33.38
C GLY A 172 -1.62 -39.39 -33.72
N LEU A 173 -2.04 -38.30 -33.07
CA LEU A 173 -3.28 -37.61 -33.44
C LEU A 173 -3.13 -36.91 -34.81
N THR A 174 -4.22 -36.88 -35.56
CA THR A 174 -4.30 -36.17 -36.84
C THR A 174 -4.24 -34.66 -36.63
N SER A 175 -3.79 -33.92 -37.65
CA SER A 175 -3.77 -32.45 -37.66
C SER A 175 -5.11 -31.84 -37.28
N ASP A 176 -6.19 -32.46 -37.74
CA ASP A 176 -7.55 -31.96 -37.57
C ASP A 176 -8.03 -32.12 -36.12
N ALA A 177 -7.65 -33.23 -35.46
CA ALA A 177 -7.92 -33.43 -34.04
C ALA A 177 -7.14 -32.45 -33.16
N VAL A 178 -5.91 -32.11 -33.54
CA VAL A 178 -5.11 -31.08 -32.84
C VAL A 178 -5.72 -29.69 -33.02
N ALA A 179 -6.15 -29.33 -34.23
CA ALA A 179 -6.83 -28.08 -34.51
C ALA A 179 -8.14 -27.95 -33.72
N LEU A 180 -8.91 -29.03 -33.62
CA LEU A 180 -10.12 -29.09 -32.81
C LEU A 180 -9.82 -28.85 -31.32
N LEU A 181 -8.81 -29.53 -30.75
CA LEU A 181 -8.44 -29.36 -29.34
C LEU A 181 -7.96 -27.94 -29.03
N LYS A 182 -7.18 -27.31 -29.92
CA LYS A 182 -6.76 -25.91 -29.77
C LYS A 182 -7.96 -24.95 -29.75
N ARG A 183 -8.94 -25.17 -30.61
CA ARG A 183 -10.14 -24.36 -30.67
C ARG A 183 -11.02 -24.52 -29.43
N GLU A 184 -11.29 -25.76 -29.01
CA GLU A 184 -12.23 -26.05 -27.92
C GLU A 184 -11.65 -25.76 -26.52
N ILE A 185 -10.36 -26.03 -26.29
CA ILE A 185 -9.74 -25.88 -24.96
C ILE A 185 -9.10 -24.51 -24.78
N LEU A 186 -8.47 -23.97 -25.83
CA LEU A 186 -7.65 -22.77 -25.72
C LEU A 186 -8.30 -21.54 -26.38
N GLY A 187 -9.38 -21.73 -27.16
CA GLY A 187 -10.07 -20.64 -27.85
C GLY A 187 -9.22 -19.96 -28.93
N ILE A 188 -8.16 -20.62 -29.40
CA ILE A 188 -7.24 -20.12 -30.43
C ILE A 188 -7.63 -20.79 -31.76
N ALA A 189 -7.89 -19.98 -32.79
CA ALA A 189 -8.12 -20.44 -34.16
C ALA A 189 -6.81 -20.82 -34.87
#